data_AF-A0A8D8VRH7-F1
#
_entry.id   AF-A0A8D8VRH7-F1
#
_cell.length_a   1.000
_cell.length_b   1.000
_cell.length_c   1.000
_cell.angle_alpha   90.00
_cell.angle_beta   90.00
_cell.angle_gamma   90.00
#
_symmetry.space_group_name_H-M   'P 1'
#
loop_
_entity.id
_entity.type
_entity.pdbx_description
1 polymer ?
#
loop_
_entity_poly.entity_id
_entity_poly.type
_entity_poly.pdbx_seq_one_letter_code
_entity_poly.pdbx_strand_id
1 'polypeptide(L)'
;MAATNAMIQLLEKIEHFFPDEKDMPTMKDLKNPTSAMVYVFLGRALYEFNIIIDTLKIAHYSQTNCSNYNEVYAEVIPYINLYEIYRKIFDTADIKVEFSMADILQPRPNKNVKVLNAVMDFLIFAEQRVTEMTPVFEERRINKMKKEQHENEKQDLKKRINEGMHRAQLNEEKKYKLTKQIEMLKTNLGAKHEMKEEIDNQKAQHIAALKDAEHKLAKSSVLLKEVNEERDKISSRIVDSPQHIISDIENQRKKYNESKQKLDQMGQNIKDVQKQNNNMSSLLVILEQKSKKMKQARELCKTISDLEAKLKEETDSMDSLERAHKEMEKRQAGVMKKNETLEENEKEMYDINEEAVQNLKQKLTEKKETLKSQTKCTEESLSTMKRLEAELEDHVEEHNKLKEQCNQVMRLLVTKCDELSDKRKELSLKFINLSTKCKK
;
A
#
# COMPACT_ATOMS: atom_id res chain seq x y z
N MET A 1 36.01 -50.60 -9.78
CA MET A 1 35.85 -49.91 -8.47
C MET A 1 35.41 -48.46 -8.63
N ALA A 2 36.05 -47.64 -9.47
CA ALA A 2 35.66 -46.22 -9.65
C ALA A 2 34.21 -46.00 -10.11
N ALA A 3 33.69 -46.80 -11.05
CA ALA A 3 32.31 -46.66 -11.55
C ALA A 3 31.24 -46.94 -10.48
N THR A 4 31.48 -47.94 -9.61
CA THR A 4 30.56 -48.27 -8.51
C THR A 4 30.49 -47.14 -7.49
N ASN A 5 31.61 -46.49 -7.20
CA ASN A 5 31.65 -45.35 -6.27
C ASN A 5 30.85 -44.16 -6.82
N ALA A 6 30.99 -43.83 -8.10
CA ALA A 6 30.24 -42.76 -8.74
C ALA A 6 28.71 -43.00 -8.74
N MET A 7 28.28 -44.25 -8.85
CA MET A 7 26.87 -44.61 -8.73
C MET A 7 26.34 -44.43 -7.30
N ILE A 8 27.12 -44.80 -6.29
CA ILE A 8 26.73 -44.62 -4.88
C ILE A 8 26.58 -43.13 -4.55
N GLN A 9 27.56 -42.32 -4.93
CA GLN A 9 27.50 -40.86 -4.73
C GLN A 9 26.30 -40.22 -5.43
N LEU A 10 25.94 -40.70 -6.63
CA LEU A 10 24.76 -40.22 -7.33
C LEU A 10 23.48 -40.57 -6.56
N LEU A 11 23.37 -41.80 -6.04
CA LEU A 11 22.19 -42.21 -5.26
C LEU A 11 22.06 -41.39 -3.98
N GLU A 12 23.16 -41.12 -3.28
CA GLU A 12 23.15 -40.27 -2.08
C GLU A 12 22.65 -38.85 -2.41
N LYS A 13 23.08 -38.27 -3.54
CA LYS A 13 22.57 -36.98 -4.01
C LYS A 13 21.07 -37.02 -4.31
N ILE A 14 20.62 -38.07 -5.00
CA ILE A 14 19.21 -38.26 -5.35
C ILE A 14 18.36 -38.42 -4.10
N GLU A 15 18.77 -39.26 -3.16
CA GLU A 15 18.05 -39.50 -1.90
C GLU A 15 18.00 -38.25 -1.03
N HIS A 16 19.08 -37.47 -0.98
CA HIS A 16 19.09 -36.22 -0.24
C HIS A 16 18.14 -35.17 -0.84
N PHE A 17 18.11 -35.06 -2.17
CA PHE A 17 17.31 -34.06 -2.87
C PHE A 17 15.83 -34.47 -3.01
N PHE A 18 15.55 -35.78 -3.13
CA PHE A 18 14.21 -36.34 -3.30
C PHE A 18 13.89 -37.38 -2.22
N PRO A 19 13.78 -36.98 -0.93
CA PRO A 19 13.68 -37.93 0.20
C PRO A 19 12.40 -38.78 0.21
N ASP A 20 11.31 -38.28 -0.37
CA ASP A 20 9.98 -38.90 -0.27
C ASP A 20 9.55 -39.66 -1.54
N GLU A 21 10.40 -39.71 -2.57
CA GLU A 21 10.02 -40.20 -3.89
C GLU A 21 10.38 -41.67 -4.11
N LYS A 22 9.36 -42.51 -4.27
CA LYS A 22 9.52 -43.97 -4.42
C LYS A 22 10.00 -44.40 -5.80
N ASP A 23 9.86 -43.55 -6.81
CA ASP A 23 10.18 -43.85 -8.20
C ASP A 23 11.60 -43.40 -8.61
N MET A 24 12.47 -43.19 -7.62
CA MET A 24 13.86 -42.79 -7.86
C MET A 24 14.75 -43.98 -8.31
N PRO A 25 15.78 -43.73 -9.15
CA PRO A 25 16.68 -44.79 -9.61
C PRO A 25 17.32 -45.55 -8.46
N THR A 26 17.36 -46.88 -8.56
CA THR A 26 18.10 -47.73 -7.60
C THR A 26 19.49 -48.09 -8.13
N MET A 27 20.32 -48.68 -7.27
CA MET A 27 21.62 -49.22 -7.68
C MET A 27 21.52 -50.27 -8.80
N LYS A 28 20.40 -51.00 -8.87
CA LYS A 28 20.15 -51.97 -9.96
C LYS A 28 19.88 -51.24 -11.28
N ASP A 29 19.12 -50.15 -11.22
CA ASP A 29 18.77 -49.35 -12.39
C ASP A 29 19.98 -48.59 -12.92
N LEU A 30 20.87 -48.09 -12.07
CA LEU A 30 22.11 -47.44 -12.54
C LEU A 30 23.08 -48.43 -13.20
N LYS A 31 23.10 -49.69 -12.75
CA LYS A 31 23.91 -50.74 -13.38
C LYS A 31 23.35 -51.19 -14.73
N ASN A 32 22.03 -51.13 -14.90
CA ASN A 32 21.32 -51.53 -16.12
C ASN A 32 20.21 -50.52 -16.43
N PRO A 33 20.56 -49.31 -16.90
CA PRO A 33 19.58 -48.25 -17.07
C PRO A 33 18.60 -48.60 -18.18
N THR A 34 17.34 -48.26 -17.97
CA THR A 34 16.27 -48.44 -18.96
C THR A 34 15.78 -47.08 -19.44
N SER A 35 15.28 -47.02 -20.67
CA SER A 35 14.73 -45.77 -21.22
C SER A 35 13.61 -45.20 -20.34
N ALA A 36 12.75 -46.06 -19.81
CA ALA A 36 11.66 -45.66 -18.92
C ALA A 36 12.19 -45.01 -17.63
N MET A 37 13.18 -45.61 -16.97
CA MET A 37 13.77 -45.05 -15.76
C MET A 37 14.39 -43.67 -16.02
N VAL A 38 15.19 -43.54 -17.08
CA VAL A 38 15.86 -42.28 -17.41
C VAL A 38 14.83 -41.21 -17.76
N TYR A 39 13.80 -41.56 -18.54
CA TYR A 39 12.72 -40.65 -18.88
C TYR A 39 11.96 -40.16 -17.63
N VAL A 40 11.61 -41.06 -16.72
CA VAL A 40 10.89 -40.71 -15.48
C VAL A 40 11.75 -39.83 -14.59
N PHE A 41 13.01 -40.18 -14.37
CA PHE A 41 13.91 -39.39 -13.54
C PHE A 41 14.15 -37.98 -14.09
N LEU A 42 14.47 -37.87 -15.39
CA LEU A 42 14.65 -36.58 -16.04
C LEU A 42 13.34 -35.78 -16.06
N GLY A 43 12.21 -36.42 -16.31
CA GLY A 43 10.90 -35.77 -16.22
C GLY A 43 10.60 -35.24 -14.81
N ARG A 44 10.95 -36.00 -13.76
CA ARG A 44 10.77 -35.57 -12.37
C ARG A 44 11.68 -34.41 -12.00
N ALA A 45 12.93 -34.42 -12.46
CA ALA A 45 13.86 -33.32 -12.28
C ALA A 45 13.35 -32.02 -12.93
N LEU A 46 12.65 -32.11 -14.07
CA LEU A 46 12.01 -30.94 -14.69
C LEU A 46 10.81 -30.39 -13.89
N TYR A 47 10.17 -31.21 -13.07
CA TYR A 47 9.06 -30.77 -12.23
C TYR A 47 9.48 -29.72 -11.19
N GLU A 48 10.75 -29.74 -10.75
CA GLU A 48 11.32 -28.69 -9.88
C GLU A 48 11.30 -27.29 -10.54
N PHE A 49 11.22 -27.26 -11.87
CA PHE A 49 11.06 -26.03 -12.66
C PHE A 49 9.61 -25.79 -13.10
N ASN A 50 8.63 -26.44 -12.46
CA ASN A 50 7.21 -26.45 -12.81
C ASN A 50 6.92 -26.96 -14.24
N ILE A 51 7.78 -27.79 -14.81
CA ILE A 51 7.54 -28.44 -16.11
C ILE A 51 6.97 -29.83 -15.84
N ILE A 52 5.66 -29.99 -16.06
CA ILE A 52 4.96 -31.25 -15.83
C ILE A 52 5.27 -32.22 -16.97
N ILE A 53 5.59 -33.48 -16.66
CA ILE A 53 6.00 -34.49 -17.64
C ILE A 53 4.97 -34.70 -18.77
N ASP A 54 3.68 -34.54 -18.49
CA ASP A 54 2.62 -34.66 -19.49
C ASP A 54 2.64 -33.54 -20.54
N THR A 55 3.19 -32.36 -20.20
CA THR A 55 3.39 -31.28 -21.17
C THR A 55 4.39 -31.65 -22.26
N LEU A 56 5.29 -32.60 -21.98
CA LEU A 56 6.23 -33.10 -22.97
C LEU A 56 5.53 -33.88 -24.09
N LYS A 57 4.31 -34.38 -23.86
CA LYS A 57 3.51 -35.08 -24.88
C LYS A 57 2.92 -34.13 -25.92
N ILE A 58 2.91 -32.82 -25.64
CA ILE A 58 2.35 -31.82 -26.55
C ILE A 58 3.37 -31.53 -27.66
N ALA A 59 2.98 -31.81 -28.90
CA ALA A 59 3.80 -31.50 -30.06
C ALA A 59 3.88 -29.99 -30.29
N HIS A 60 5.10 -29.48 -30.53
CA HIS A 60 5.28 -28.11 -30.98
C HIS A 60 4.83 -27.93 -32.42
N TYR A 61 4.43 -26.70 -32.79
CA TYR A 61 3.98 -26.38 -34.15
C TYR A 61 5.01 -26.76 -35.23
N SER A 62 6.30 -26.60 -34.93
CA SER A 62 7.39 -27.01 -35.82
C SER A 62 7.45 -28.53 -36.03
N GLN A 63 7.03 -29.32 -35.03
CA GLN A 63 7.00 -30.78 -35.10
C GLN A 63 5.76 -31.29 -35.84
N THR A 64 4.61 -30.64 -35.65
CA THR A 64 3.35 -31.01 -36.33
C THR A 64 3.33 -30.72 -37.82
N ASN A 65 4.19 -29.81 -38.29
CA ASN A 65 4.28 -29.44 -39.70
C ASN A 65 5.25 -30.32 -40.50
N CYS A 66 6.02 -31.17 -39.83
CA CYS A 66 7.02 -32.01 -40.48
C CYS A 66 6.43 -33.28 -41.13
N SER A 67 5.18 -33.65 -40.82
CA SER A 67 4.54 -34.82 -41.43
C SER A 67 3.01 -34.74 -41.38
N ASN A 68 2.36 -35.33 -42.39
CA ASN A 68 0.91 -35.47 -42.45
C ASN A 68 0.38 -36.56 -41.47
N TYR A 69 1.27 -37.29 -40.79
CA TYR A 69 0.93 -38.43 -39.92
C TYR A 69 1.38 -38.18 -38.47
N ASN A 70 0.82 -37.16 -37.82
CA ASN A 70 1.19 -36.77 -36.45
C ASN A 70 1.02 -37.91 -35.42
N GLU A 71 0.04 -38.79 -35.63
CA GLU A 71 -0.22 -39.94 -34.75
C GLU A 71 0.95 -40.94 -34.71
N VAL A 72 1.70 -41.10 -35.81
CA VAL A 72 2.81 -42.04 -35.91
C VAL A 72 4.00 -41.61 -35.06
N TYR A 73 4.14 -40.31 -34.79
CA TYR A 73 5.26 -39.75 -34.01
C TYR A 73 4.89 -39.41 -32.57
N ALA A 74 3.63 -39.62 -32.17
CA ALA A 74 3.14 -39.28 -30.83
C ALA A 74 3.98 -39.89 -29.71
N GLU A 75 4.52 -41.09 -29.91
CA GLU A 75 5.33 -41.80 -28.91
C GLU A 75 6.76 -41.25 -28.80
N VAL A 76 7.32 -40.66 -29.85
CA VAL A 76 8.70 -40.14 -29.84
C VAL A 76 8.77 -38.66 -29.45
N ILE A 77 7.69 -37.91 -29.65
CA ILE A 77 7.57 -36.49 -29.29
C ILE A 77 8.04 -36.18 -27.85
N PRO A 78 7.59 -36.93 -26.81
CA PRO A 78 8.02 -36.65 -25.44
C PRO A 78 9.53 -36.77 -25.23
N TYR A 79 10.17 -37.74 -25.91
CA TYR A 79 11.61 -37.93 -25.85
C TYR A 79 12.38 -36.81 -26.57
N ILE A 80 11.85 -36.34 -27.71
CA ILE A 80 12.40 -35.18 -28.43
C ILE A 80 12.34 -33.93 -27.57
N ASN A 81 11.17 -33.65 -26.98
CA ASN A 81 10.98 -32.49 -26.12
C ASN A 81 11.87 -32.55 -24.87
N LEU A 82 11.96 -33.71 -24.22
CA LEU A 82 12.85 -33.94 -23.09
C LEU A 82 14.32 -33.68 -23.46
N TYR A 83 14.77 -34.22 -24.60
CA TYR A 83 16.11 -34.02 -25.11
C TYR A 83 16.41 -32.54 -25.36
N GLU A 84 15.52 -31.82 -26.06
CA GLU A 84 15.71 -30.41 -26.38
C GLU A 84 15.81 -29.54 -25.12
N ILE A 85 14.97 -29.80 -24.12
CA ILE A 85 14.98 -29.05 -22.85
C ILE A 85 16.33 -29.24 -22.16
N TYR A 86 16.76 -30.48 -21.94
CA TYR A 86 18.03 -30.74 -21.26
C TYR A 86 19.23 -30.26 -22.05
N ARG A 87 19.19 -30.35 -23.39
CA ARG A 87 20.25 -29.79 -24.23
C ARG A 87 20.36 -28.29 -24.04
N LYS A 88 19.24 -27.57 -24.06
CA LYS A 88 19.20 -26.12 -23.78
C LYS A 88 19.69 -25.80 -22.37
N ILE A 89 19.30 -26.58 -21.36
CA ILE A 89 19.77 -26.39 -19.98
C ILE A 89 21.29 -26.53 -19.91
N PHE A 90 21.85 -27.62 -20.45
CA PHE A 90 23.29 -27.85 -20.42
C PHE A 90 24.07 -26.79 -21.21
N ASP A 91 23.58 -26.38 -22.38
CA ASP A 91 24.22 -25.34 -23.18
C ASP A 91 24.15 -23.97 -22.48
N THR A 92 23.03 -23.64 -21.85
CA THR A 92 22.85 -22.35 -21.14
C THR A 92 23.66 -22.28 -19.84
N ALA A 93 23.77 -23.40 -19.13
CA ALA A 93 24.53 -23.49 -17.88
C ALA A 93 26.04 -23.81 -18.09
N ASP A 94 26.50 -23.86 -19.34
CA ASP A 94 27.88 -24.27 -19.72
C ASP A 94 28.31 -25.62 -19.10
N ILE A 95 27.36 -26.57 -19.01
CA ILE A 95 27.61 -27.91 -18.47
C ILE A 95 28.18 -28.77 -19.60
N LYS A 96 29.46 -29.08 -19.49
CA LYS A 96 30.22 -29.86 -20.49
C LYS A 96 29.93 -31.35 -20.40
N VAL A 97 28.73 -31.75 -20.83
CA VAL A 97 28.31 -33.15 -20.95
C VAL A 97 27.79 -33.45 -22.36
N GLU A 98 28.30 -34.53 -22.95
CA GLU A 98 27.86 -35.00 -24.26
C GLU A 98 26.51 -35.73 -24.14
N PHE A 99 25.44 -34.94 -24.10
CA PHE A 99 24.07 -35.42 -24.03
C PHE A 99 23.45 -35.57 -25.43
N SER A 100 22.89 -36.74 -25.70
CA SER A 100 22.31 -37.16 -26.97
C SER A 100 21.01 -37.95 -26.76
N MET A 101 20.20 -38.11 -27.81
CA MET A 101 18.97 -38.91 -27.74
C MET A 101 19.21 -40.36 -27.28
N ALA A 102 20.38 -40.93 -27.64
CA ALA A 102 20.76 -42.28 -27.22
C ALA A 102 20.91 -42.41 -25.70
N ASP A 103 21.22 -41.33 -24.99
CA ASP A 103 21.35 -41.35 -23.53
C ASP A 103 19.99 -41.49 -22.83
N ILE A 104 18.89 -41.26 -23.55
CA ILE A 104 17.51 -41.48 -23.10
C ILE A 104 17.00 -42.83 -23.62
N LEU A 105 17.05 -43.07 -24.94
CA LEU A 105 16.44 -44.25 -25.55
C LEU A 105 17.24 -45.56 -25.35
N GLN A 106 18.56 -45.46 -25.27
CA GLN A 106 19.48 -46.61 -25.15
C GLN A 106 20.60 -46.31 -24.14
N PRO A 107 20.23 -46.05 -22.87
CA PRO A 107 21.19 -45.53 -21.90
C PRO A 107 22.30 -46.56 -21.62
N ARG A 108 23.55 -46.09 -21.57
CA ARG A 108 24.70 -46.91 -21.18
C ARG A 108 25.10 -46.58 -19.74
N PRO A 109 25.37 -47.58 -18.88
CA PRO A 109 25.57 -47.37 -17.44
C PRO A 109 26.52 -46.21 -17.09
N ASN A 110 27.77 -46.28 -17.56
CA ASN A 110 28.79 -45.27 -17.24
C ASN A 110 28.49 -43.88 -17.82
N LYS A 111 27.86 -43.82 -18.99
CA LYS A 111 27.54 -42.54 -19.66
C LYS A 111 26.31 -41.90 -19.01
N ASN A 112 25.28 -42.70 -18.74
CA ASN A 112 24.06 -42.23 -18.11
C ASN A 112 24.33 -41.73 -16.68
N VAL A 113 25.17 -42.41 -15.88
CA VAL A 113 25.61 -41.90 -14.57
C VAL A 113 26.26 -40.51 -14.65
N LYS A 114 27.04 -40.22 -15.69
CA LYS A 114 27.60 -38.87 -15.89
C LYS A 114 26.52 -37.83 -16.20
N VAL A 115 25.57 -38.18 -17.07
CA VAL A 115 24.44 -37.32 -17.42
C VAL A 115 23.57 -37.04 -16.19
N LEU A 116 23.17 -38.07 -15.44
CA LEU A 116 22.35 -37.91 -14.25
C LEU A 116 23.06 -37.12 -13.15
N ASN A 117 24.37 -37.33 -12.96
CA ASN A 117 25.16 -36.48 -12.06
C ASN A 117 25.15 -35.01 -12.50
N ALA A 118 25.34 -34.73 -13.79
CA ALA A 118 25.29 -33.36 -14.30
C ALA A 118 23.92 -32.70 -14.07
N VAL A 119 22.83 -33.47 -14.19
CA VAL A 119 21.47 -32.99 -13.83
C VAL A 119 21.37 -32.71 -12.34
N MET A 120 21.82 -33.62 -11.48
CA MET A 120 21.76 -33.43 -10.02
C MET A 120 22.59 -32.23 -9.56
N ASP A 121 23.81 -32.07 -10.10
CA ASP A 121 24.67 -30.95 -9.77
C ASP A 121 24.02 -29.62 -10.17
N PHE A 122 23.34 -29.59 -11.32
CA PHE A 122 22.55 -28.43 -11.75
C PHE A 122 21.36 -28.16 -10.83
N LEU A 123 20.61 -29.19 -10.42
CA LEU A 123 19.46 -29.05 -9.51
C LEU A 123 19.87 -28.49 -8.16
N ILE A 124 20.93 -29.06 -7.56
CA ILE A 124 21.48 -28.59 -6.28
C ILE A 124 21.94 -27.14 -6.40
N PHE A 125 22.63 -26.78 -7.49
CA PHE A 125 23.01 -25.40 -7.74
C PHE A 125 21.78 -24.48 -7.86
N ALA A 126 20.77 -24.89 -8.63
CA ALA A 126 19.55 -24.11 -8.82
C ALA A 126 18.80 -23.88 -7.50
N GLU A 127 18.63 -24.92 -6.68
CA GLU A 127 18.00 -24.82 -5.37
C GLU A 127 18.74 -23.85 -4.44
N GLN A 128 20.09 -23.92 -4.42
CA GLN A 128 20.91 -22.99 -3.64
C GLN A 128 20.72 -21.55 -4.11
N ARG A 129 20.73 -21.31 -5.43
CA ARG A 129 20.50 -19.97 -5.99
C ARG A 129 19.10 -19.45 -5.68
N VAL A 130 18.07 -20.30 -5.78
CA VAL A 130 16.69 -19.95 -5.42
C VAL A 130 16.60 -19.58 -3.95
N THR A 131 17.21 -20.39 -3.07
CA THR A 131 17.25 -20.14 -1.62
C THR A 131 17.90 -18.79 -1.29
N GLU A 132 19.02 -18.46 -1.94
CA GLU A 132 19.67 -17.15 -1.80
C GLU A 132 18.81 -15.98 -2.29
N MET A 133 17.96 -16.20 -3.30
CA MET A 133 17.07 -15.19 -3.85
C MET A 133 15.73 -15.08 -3.12
N THR A 134 15.35 -16.06 -2.29
CA THR A 134 14.10 -16.08 -1.52
C THR A 134 13.88 -14.79 -0.72
N PRO A 135 14.87 -14.23 0.02
CA PRO A 135 14.70 -12.96 0.73
C PRO A 135 14.33 -11.80 -0.20
N VAL A 136 14.93 -11.75 -1.39
CA VAL A 136 14.65 -10.70 -2.39
C VAL A 136 13.24 -10.84 -2.96
N PHE A 137 12.80 -12.08 -3.23
CA PHE A 137 11.42 -12.33 -3.68
C PHE A 137 10.40 -11.98 -2.60
N GLU A 138 10.70 -12.29 -1.35
CA GLU A 138 9.83 -11.98 -0.22
C GLU A 138 9.74 -10.46 0.03
N GLU A 139 10.87 -9.75 -0.04
CA GLU A 139 10.90 -8.29 0.02
C GLU A 139 10.06 -7.67 -1.11
N ARG A 140 10.22 -8.16 -2.34
CA ARG A 140 9.43 -7.72 -3.49
C ARG A 140 7.93 -7.97 -3.29
N ARG A 141 7.56 -9.11 -2.70
CA ARG A 141 6.17 -9.46 -2.37
C ARG A 141 5.60 -8.48 -1.34
N ILE A 142 6.34 -8.21 -0.26
CA ILE A 142 5.97 -7.25 0.77
C ILE A 142 5.79 -5.84 0.18
N ASN A 143 6.74 -5.40 -0.65
CA ASN A 143 6.68 -4.08 -1.30
C ASN A 143 5.49 -3.96 -2.25
N LYS A 144 5.12 -5.03 -2.96
CA LYS A 144 3.90 -5.06 -3.76
C LYS A 144 2.64 -4.90 -2.90
N MET A 145 2.55 -5.61 -1.77
CA MET A 145 1.43 -5.49 -0.84
C MET A 145 1.33 -4.07 -0.25
N LYS A 146 2.45 -3.47 0.17
CA LYS A 146 2.48 -2.08 0.65
C LYS A 146 2.01 -1.09 -0.42
N LYS A 147 2.43 -1.28 -1.68
CA LYS A 147 1.98 -0.44 -2.79
C LYS A 147 0.46 -0.53 -3.00
N GLU A 148 -0.09 -1.75 -2.97
CA GLU A 148 -1.54 -1.97 -3.07
C GLU A 148 -2.29 -1.31 -1.91
N GLN A 149 -1.79 -1.43 -0.68
CA GLN A 149 -2.34 -0.76 0.50
C GLN A 149 -2.36 0.77 0.33
N HIS A 150 -1.24 1.37 -0.08
CA HIS A 150 -1.17 2.82 -0.28
C HIS A 150 -2.07 3.32 -1.42
N GLU A 151 -2.25 2.55 -2.49
CA GLU A 151 -3.17 2.92 -3.56
C GLU A 151 -4.63 2.88 -3.07
N ASN A 152 -4.99 1.91 -2.21
CA ASN A 152 -6.31 1.87 -1.56
C ASN A 152 -6.52 3.06 -0.62
N GLU A 153 -5.55 3.36 0.25
CA GLU A 153 -5.59 4.53 1.15
C GLU A 153 -5.75 5.85 0.37
N LYS A 154 -5.05 5.98 -0.76
CA LYS A 154 -5.16 7.11 -1.67
C LYS A 154 -6.55 7.22 -2.31
N GLN A 155 -7.16 6.10 -2.69
CA GLN A 155 -8.54 6.10 -3.21
C GLN A 155 -9.54 6.51 -2.14
N ASP A 156 -9.40 6.01 -0.91
CA ASP A 156 -10.27 6.37 0.21
C ASP A 156 -10.13 7.86 0.58
N LEU A 157 -8.90 8.38 0.63
CA LEU A 157 -8.66 9.81 0.86
C LEU A 157 -9.29 10.67 -0.23
N LYS A 158 -9.14 10.29 -1.51
CA LYS A 158 -9.81 11.00 -2.62
C LYS A 158 -11.33 11.01 -2.46
N LYS A 159 -11.92 9.89 -2.07
CA LYS A 159 -13.37 9.80 -1.80
C LYS A 159 -13.78 10.74 -0.66
N ARG A 160 -13.04 10.73 0.46
CA ARG A 160 -13.31 11.61 1.61
C ARG A 160 -13.17 13.09 1.27
N ILE A 161 -12.18 13.46 0.45
CA ILE A 161 -12.01 14.84 -0.04
C ILE A 161 -13.22 15.25 -0.88
N ASN A 162 -13.64 14.41 -1.84
CA ASN A 162 -14.80 14.71 -2.68
C ASN A 162 -16.10 14.84 -1.87
N GLU A 163 -16.33 13.97 -0.89
CA GLU A 163 -17.46 14.08 0.04
C GLU A 163 -17.38 15.37 0.87
N GLY A 164 -16.18 15.74 1.33
CA GLY A 164 -15.93 17.00 2.04
C GLY A 164 -16.27 18.23 1.19
N MET A 165 -15.82 18.25 -0.07
CA MET A 165 -16.13 19.32 -1.03
C MET A 165 -17.62 19.43 -1.30
N HIS A 166 -18.31 18.30 -1.51
CA HIS A 166 -19.76 18.28 -1.71
C HIS A 166 -20.52 18.81 -0.47
N ARG A 167 -20.08 18.43 0.74
CA ARG A 167 -20.67 18.96 1.98
C ARG A 167 -20.44 20.47 2.11
N ALA A 168 -19.25 20.96 1.76
CA ALA A 168 -18.94 22.38 1.77
C ALA A 168 -19.85 23.17 0.82
N GLN A 169 -20.05 22.69 -0.42
CA GLN A 169 -20.96 23.31 -1.38
C GLN A 169 -22.40 23.36 -0.87
N LEU A 170 -22.93 22.25 -0.33
CA LEU A 170 -24.27 22.23 0.27
C LEU A 170 -24.41 23.22 1.43
N ASN A 171 -23.38 23.36 2.25
CA ASN A 171 -23.37 24.31 3.36
C ASN A 171 -23.30 25.75 2.87
N GLU A 172 -22.54 26.06 1.81
CA GLU A 172 -22.55 27.38 1.19
C GLU A 172 -23.93 27.74 0.62
N GLU A 173 -24.59 26.81 -0.08
CA GLU A 173 -25.95 27.03 -0.58
C GLU A 173 -26.95 27.29 0.56
N LYS A 174 -26.87 26.52 1.65
CA LYS A 174 -27.69 26.73 2.85
C LYS A 174 -27.42 28.09 3.48
N LYS A 175 -26.15 28.46 3.62
CA LYS A 175 -25.73 29.76 4.15
C LYS A 175 -26.29 30.90 3.29
N TYR A 176 -26.19 30.80 1.97
CA TYR A 176 -26.77 31.78 1.04
C TYR A 176 -28.29 31.92 1.22
N LYS A 177 -29.02 30.81 1.30
CA LYS A 177 -30.47 30.82 1.54
C LYS A 177 -30.84 31.48 2.87
N LEU A 178 -30.11 31.17 3.94
CA LEU A 178 -30.30 31.78 5.26
C LEU A 178 -30.00 33.28 5.26
N THR A 179 -28.91 33.71 4.62
CA THR A 179 -28.56 35.13 4.48
C THR A 179 -29.68 35.89 3.76
N LYS A 180 -30.22 35.33 2.67
CA LYS A 180 -31.34 35.94 1.95
C LYS A 180 -32.62 36.02 2.80
N GLN A 181 -32.91 35.01 3.61
CA GLN A 181 -34.03 35.05 4.56
C GLN A 181 -33.83 36.12 5.64
N ILE A 182 -32.62 36.26 6.18
CA ILE A 182 -32.29 37.30 7.16
C ILE A 182 -32.49 38.68 6.56
N GLU A 183 -32.04 38.92 5.33
CA GLU A 183 -32.26 40.19 4.63
C GLU A 183 -33.75 40.49 4.45
N MET A 184 -34.54 39.52 3.96
CA MET A 184 -35.99 39.68 3.84
C MET A 184 -36.66 39.99 5.19
N LEU A 185 -36.27 39.30 6.26
CA LEU A 185 -36.80 39.55 7.59
C LEU A 185 -36.42 40.94 8.11
N LYS A 186 -35.19 41.41 7.86
CA LYS A 186 -34.76 42.77 8.19
C LYS A 186 -35.59 43.82 7.46
N THR A 187 -35.82 43.65 6.15
CA THR A 187 -36.67 44.56 5.36
C THR A 187 -38.10 44.58 5.89
N ASN A 188 -38.69 43.41 6.18
CA ASN A 188 -40.03 43.32 6.75
C ASN A 188 -40.13 43.95 8.13
N LEU A 189 -39.11 43.77 8.98
CA LEU A 189 -39.05 44.39 10.30
C LEU A 189 -38.99 45.91 10.20
N GLY A 190 -38.17 46.44 9.27
CA GLY A 190 -38.11 47.87 8.96
C GLY A 190 -39.47 48.43 8.56
N ALA A 191 -40.14 47.81 7.58
CA ALA A 191 -41.48 48.20 7.15
C ALA A 191 -42.52 48.16 8.29
N LYS A 192 -42.44 47.15 9.17
CA LYS A 192 -43.30 47.08 10.37
C LYS A 192 -43.00 48.17 11.38
N HIS A 193 -41.74 48.58 11.50
CA HIS A 193 -41.34 49.68 12.39
C HIS A 193 -41.89 51.02 11.87
N GLU A 194 -41.76 51.28 10.57
CA GLU A 194 -42.36 52.46 9.91
C GLU A 194 -43.88 52.48 10.10
N MET A 195 -44.56 51.35 9.87
CA MET A 195 -46.00 51.25 10.09
C MET A 195 -46.38 51.49 11.57
N LYS A 196 -45.55 51.04 12.52
CA LYS A 196 -45.79 51.29 13.95
C LYS A 196 -45.63 52.77 14.27
N GLU A 197 -44.61 53.44 13.76
CA GLU A 197 -44.42 54.88 13.96
C GLU A 197 -45.59 55.68 13.40
N GLU A 198 -46.10 55.30 12.22
CA GLU A 198 -47.29 55.91 11.63
C GLU A 198 -48.53 55.73 12.52
N ILE A 199 -48.76 54.52 13.05
CA ILE A 199 -49.86 54.24 13.98
C ILE A 199 -49.70 55.04 15.28
N ASP A 200 -48.48 55.13 15.83
CA ASP A 200 -48.21 55.88 17.05
C ASP A 200 -48.44 57.40 16.84
N ASN A 201 -48.09 57.93 15.66
CA ASN A 201 -48.40 59.31 15.25
C ASN A 201 -49.91 59.55 15.13
N GLN A 202 -50.63 58.65 14.45
CA GLN A 202 -52.10 58.72 14.34
C GLN A 202 -52.77 58.66 15.72
N LYS A 203 -52.27 57.79 16.60
CA LYS A 203 -52.75 57.68 17.98
C LYS A 203 -52.53 58.98 18.74
N ALA A 204 -51.37 59.62 18.60
CA ALA A 204 -51.10 60.92 19.23
C ALA A 204 -52.05 62.01 18.72
N GLN A 205 -52.33 62.06 17.41
CA GLN A 205 -53.31 62.96 16.81
C GLN A 205 -54.73 62.72 17.35
N HIS A 206 -55.16 61.45 17.43
CA HIS A 206 -56.46 61.10 18.00
C HIS A 206 -56.58 61.46 19.48
N ILE A 207 -55.53 61.29 20.28
CA ILE A 207 -55.51 61.72 21.69
C ILE A 207 -55.64 63.24 21.79
N ALA A 208 -54.95 64.00 20.92
CA ALA A 208 -55.08 65.45 20.89
C ALA A 208 -56.49 65.90 20.49
N ALA A 209 -57.08 65.28 19.47
CA ALA A 209 -58.46 65.54 19.03
C ALA A 209 -59.49 65.18 20.12
N LEU A 210 -59.27 64.08 20.85
CA LEU A 210 -60.11 63.69 21.98
C LEU A 210 -60.08 64.75 23.09
N LYS A 211 -58.88 65.23 23.47
CA LYS A 211 -58.75 66.31 24.47
C LYS A 211 -59.44 67.61 24.05
N ASP A 212 -59.34 67.98 22.76
CA ASP A 212 -60.04 69.16 22.24
C ASP A 212 -61.57 68.96 22.27
N ALA A 213 -62.05 67.77 21.92
CA ALA A 213 -63.47 67.43 22.01
C ALA A 213 -63.97 67.41 23.47
N GLU A 214 -63.19 66.88 24.41
CA GLU A 214 -63.49 66.92 25.85
C GLU A 214 -63.56 68.36 26.37
N HIS A 215 -62.64 69.23 25.93
CA HIS A 215 -62.66 70.65 26.28
C HIS A 215 -63.90 71.37 25.71
N LYS A 216 -64.27 71.08 24.46
CA LYS A 216 -65.51 71.60 23.85
C LYS A 216 -66.76 71.10 24.57
N LEU A 217 -66.78 69.82 24.95
CA LEU A 217 -67.86 69.21 25.72
C LEU A 217 -68.00 69.89 27.10
N ALA A 218 -66.88 70.12 27.80
CA ALA A 218 -66.87 70.84 29.06
C ALA A 218 -67.43 72.26 28.90
N LYS A 219 -67.05 72.98 27.85
CA LYS A 219 -67.57 74.32 27.53
C LYS A 219 -69.07 74.31 27.23
N SER A 220 -69.55 73.35 26.45
CA SER A 220 -70.99 73.16 26.20
C SER A 220 -71.76 72.78 27.47
N SER A 221 -71.15 72.00 28.37
CA SER A 221 -71.77 71.64 29.66
C SER A 221 -71.95 72.85 30.58
N VAL A 222 -71.01 73.80 30.57
CA VAL A 222 -71.15 75.10 31.27
C VAL A 222 -72.29 75.92 30.67
N LEU A 223 -72.34 76.08 29.35
CA LEU A 223 -73.46 76.75 28.66
C LEU A 223 -74.81 76.10 28.95
N LEU A 224 -74.85 74.77 29.04
CA LEU A 224 -76.08 74.03 29.33
C LEU A 224 -76.54 74.23 30.79
N LYS A 225 -75.60 74.42 31.73
CA LYS A 225 -75.93 74.87 33.10
C LYS A 225 -76.47 76.29 33.11
N GLU A 226 -75.88 77.22 32.37
CA GLU A 226 -76.37 78.61 32.26
C GLU A 226 -77.79 78.67 31.67
N VAL A 227 -78.08 77.87 30.64
CA VAL A 227 -79.42 77.76 30.04
C VAL A 227 -80.42 77.10 31.00
N ASN A 228 -80.00 76.12 31.80
CA ASN A 228 -80.86 75.54 32.84
C ASN A 228 -81.13 76.53 33.98
N GLU A 229 -80.16 77.37 34.35
CA GLU A 229 -80.35 78.44 35.34
C GLU A 229 -81.30 79.54 34.82
N GLU A 230 -81.29 79.85 33.52
CA GLU A 230 -82.31 80.71 32.90
C GLU A 230 -83.69 80.04 32.84
N ARG A 231 -83.76 78.74 32.55
CA ARG A 231 -84.99 77.95 32.58
C ARG A 231 -85.61 77.93 33.98
N ASP A 232 -84.81 77.76 35.02
CA ASP A 232 -85.26 77.73 36.41
C ASP A 232 -85.69 79.12 36.91
N LYS A 233 -85.08 80.20 36.38
CA LYS A 233 -85.57 81.59 36.56
C LYS A 233 -86.94 81.84 35.93
N ILE A 234 -87.24 81.23 34.78
CA ILE A 234 -88.55 81.34 34.12
C ILE A 234 -89.60 80.47 34.83
N SER A 235 -89.20 79.32 35.38
CA SER A 235 -90.11 78.39 36.07
C SER A 235 -90.54 78.85 37.48
N SER A 236 -89.97 79.92 38.03
CA SER A 236 -90.27 80.44 39.39
C SER A 236 -91.28 81.59 39.45
N ARG A 237 -92.00 81.87 38.35
CA ARG A 237 -92.98 82.98 38.23
C ARG A 237 -94.44 82.58 38.02
N ILE A 238 -94.83 81.34 38.28
CA ILE A 238 -96.23 80.92 38.14
C ILE A 238 -96.68 80.11 39.37
N VAL A 239 -97.60 80.70 40.12
CA VAL A 239 -98.36 80.23 41.30
C VAL A 239 -99.73 80.91 41.11
N ASP A 240 -100.93 80.33 41.21
CA ASP A 240 -101.44 79.21 42.01
C ASP A 240 -102.66 78.55 41.33
N SER A 241 -102.84 77.26 41.64
CA SER A 241 -104.02 76.38 41.80
C SER A 241 -105.42 76.75 41.21
N PRO A 242 -106.24 75.74 40.81
CA PRO A 242 -107.14 75.15 41.82
C PRO A 242 -107.17 73.60 41.81
N GLN A 243 -106.82 73.03 42.96
CA GLN A 243 -107.23 71.71 43.41
C GLN A 243 -108.75 71.59 43.40
N HIS A 244 -109.29 70.64 42.61
CA HIS A 244 -110.03 69.49 43.19
C HIS A 244 -110.47 68.41 42.18
N ILE A 245 -110.12 68.51 40.88
CA ILE A 245 -110.49 67.50 39.86
C ILE A 245 -109.26 66.76 39.29
N ILE A 246 -108.05 67.21 39.65
CA ILE A 246 -106.77 66.72 39.10
C ILE A 246 -106.33 65.37 39.73
N SER A 247 -106.76 65.08 40.96
CA SER A 247 -106.37 63.86 41.71
C SER A 247 -106.78 62.56 41.02
N ASP A 248 -107.87 62.54 40.25
CA ASP A 248 -108.37 61.32 39.61
C ASP A 248 -107.77 61.08 38.21
N ILE A 249 -107.29 62.13 37.53
CA ILE A 249 -106.57 62.04 36.25
C ILE A 249 -105.06 61.81 36.49
N GLU A 250 -104.48 62.38 37.56
CA GLU A 250 -103.09 62.17 37.92
C GLU A 250 -102.77 60.74 38.33
N ASN A 251 -103.69 60.02 38.96
CA ASN A 251 -103.45 58.61 39.29
C ASN A 251 -103.38 57.68 38.06
N GLN A 252 -104.00 58.04 36.92
CA GLN A 252 -103.81 57.31 35.65
C GLN A 252 -102.60 57.82 34.85
N ARG A 253 -102.32 59.13 34.85
CA ARG A 253 -101.09 59.68 34.24
C ARG A 253 -99.82 59.27 34.98
N LYS A 254 -99.88 59.10 36.30
CA LYS A 254 -98.78 58.60 37.13
C LYS A 254 -98.49 57.14 36.81
N LYS A 255 -99.51 56.28 36.65
CA LYS A 255 -99.34 54.89 36.18
C LYS A 255 -98.85 54.78 34.72
N TYR A 256 -99.27 55.70 33.84
CA TYR A 256 -98.78 55.78 32.46
C TYR A 256 -97.34 56.31 32.36
N ASN A 257 -96.99 57.35 33.10
CA ASN A 257 -95.62 57.88 33.15
C ASN A 257 -94.67 56.95 33.90
N GLU A 258 -95.13 56.24 34.95
CA GLU A 258 -94.35 55.18 35.58
C GLU A 258 -94.14 54.00 34.63
N SER A 259 -95.13 53.65 33.79
CA SER A 259 -94.95 52.64 32.74
C SER A 259 -94.05 53.14 31.62
N LYS A 260 -94.15 54.40 31.20
CA LYS A 260 -93.30 55.00 30.15
C LYS A 260 -91.86 55.17 30.62
N GLN A 261 -91.63 55.61 31.86
CA GLN A 261 -90.31 55.62 32.49
C GLN A 261 -89.76 54.21 32.66
N LYS A 262 -90.58 53.24 33.07
CA LYS A 262 -90.14 51.83 33.07
C LYS A 262 -89.80 51.33 31.67
N LEU A 263 -90.53 51.74 30.63
CA LEU A 263 -90.25 51.38 29.24
C LEU A 263 -88.98 52.03 28.70
N ASP A 264 -88.77 53.32 28.98
CA ASP A 264 -87.56 54.07 28.60
C ASP A 264 -86.33 53.55 29.36
N GLN A 265 -86.49 53.22 30.64
CA GLN A 265 -85.44 52.62 31.47
C GLN A 265 -85.14 51.18 31.04
N MET A 266 -86.15 50.42 30.61
CA MET A 266 -85.96 49.11 30.00
C MET A 266 -85.31 49.22 28.61
N GLY A 267 -85.63 50.24 27.82
CA GLY A 267 -84.97 50.56 26.55
C GLY A 267 -83.52 50.98 26.73
N GLN A 268 -83.21 51.74 27.79
CA GLN A 268 -81.85 52.09 28.17
C GLN A 268 -81.07 50.86 28.65
N ASN A 269 -81.68 50.03 29.49
CA ASN A 269 -81.10 48.76 29.92
C ASN A 269 -80.86 47.82 28.72
N ILE A 270 -81.74 47.77 27.72
CA ILE A 270 -81.53 47.00 26.49
C ILE A 270 -80.34 47.54 25.69
N LYS A 271 -80.18 48.87 25.57
CA LYS A 271 -79.01 49.48 24.91
C LYS A 271 -77.72 49.21 25.68
N ASP A 272 -77.75 49.27 27.00
CA ASP A 272 -76.60 48.95 27.85
C ASP A 272 -76.22 47.48 27.78
N VAL A 273 -77.20 46.57 27.76
CA VAL A 273 -77.00 45.14 27.51
C VAL A 273 -76.46 44.88 26.10
N GLN A 274 -76.96 45.57 25.07
CA GLN A 274 -76.40 45.47 23.71
C GLN A 274 -74.96 45.98 23.64
N LYS A 275 -74.65 47.08 24.34
CA LYS A 275 -73.29 47.63 24.41
C LYS A 275 -72.35 46.68 25.17
N GLN A 276 -72.82 46.09 26.26
CA GLN A 276 -72.09 45.03 26.98
C GLN A 276 -71.90 43.78 26.11
N ASN A 277 -72.91 43.37 25.33
CA ASN A 277 -72.82 42.21 24.45
C ASN A 277 -71.84 42.44 23.27
N ASN A 278 -71.81 43.65 22.72
CA ASN A 278 -70.83 44.05 21.71
C ASN A 278 -69.41 44.10 22.29
N ASN A 279 -69.25 44.60 23.51
CA ASN A 279 -67.96 44.58 24.23
C ASN A 279 -67.53 43.15 24.58
N MET A 280 -68.47 42.27 24.93
CA MET A 280 -68.18 40.86 25.17
C MET A 280 -67.74 40.15 23.88
N SER A 281 -68.40 40.43 22.75
CA SER A 281 -68.00 39.89 21.45
C SER A 281 -66.61 40.37 21.02
N SER A 282 -66.26 41.64 21.24
CA SER A 282 -64.92 42.14 20.93
C SER A 282 -63.85 41.55 21.84
N LEU A 283 -64.15 41.35 23.13
CA LEU A 283 -63.27 40.65 24.08
C LEU A 283 -63.05 39.18 23.68
N LEU A 284 -64.08 38.47 23.20
CA LEU A 284 -63.96 37.11 22.70
C LEU A 284 -63.01 37.04 21.49
N VAL A 285 -63.10 37.97 20.55
CA VAL A 285 -62.17 38.06 19.40
C VAL A 285 -60.73 38.28 19.87
N ILE A 286 -60.51 39.15 20.86
CA ILE A 286 -59.17 39.39 21.44
C ILE A 286 -58.66 38.12 22.14
N LEU A 287 -59.50 37.42 22.88
CA LEU A 287 -59.16 36.15 23.55
C LEU A 287 -58.77 35.07 22.54
N GLU A 288 -59.50 34.98 21.44
CA GLU A 288 -59.23 34.02 20.35
C GLU A 288 -57.90 34.34 19.65
N GLN A 289 -57.63 35.63 19.38
CA GLN A 289 -56.32 36.08 18.87
C GLN A 289 -55.17 35.79 19.85
N LYS A 290 -55.37 36.01 21.15
CA LYS A 290 -54.36 35.69 22.17
C LYS A 290 -54.12 34.19 22.27
N SER A 291 -55.18 33.37 22.21
CA SER A 291 -55.09 31.92 22.18
C SER A 291 -54.28 31.42 20.98
N LYS A 292 -54.51 32.00 19.78
CA LYS A 292 -53.74 31.69 18.57
C LYS A 292 -52.25 32.05 18.72
N LYS A 293 -51.94 33.24 19.23
CA LYS A 293 -50.56 33.66 19.51
C LYS A 293 -49.88 32.76 20.56
N MET A 294 -50.62 32.31 21.57
CA MET A 294 -50.10 31.42 22.60
C MET A 294 -49.76 30.03 22.03
N LYS A 295 -50.56 29.51 21.09
CA LYS A 295 -50.23 28.27 20.35
C LYS A 295 -48.94 28.43 19.54
N GLN A 296 -48.81 29.53 18.79
CA GLN A 296 -47.59 29.84 18.03
C GLN A 296 -46.35 29.96 18.92
N ALA A 297 -46.49 30.60 20.10
CA ALA A 297 -45.40 30.70 21.06
C ALA A 297 -44.96 29.31 21.59
N ARG A 298 -45.91 28.39 21.86
CA ARG A 298 -45.58 27.02 22.27
C ARG A 298 -44.85 26.24 21.17
N GLU A 299 -45.26 26.41 19.91
CA GLU A 299 -44.57 25.77 18.77
C GLU A 299 -43.14 26.30 18.61
N LEU A 300 -42.94 27.61 18.78
CA LEU A 300 -41.60 28.21 18.78
C LEU A 300 -40.75 27.70 19.95
N CYS A 301 -41.28 27.62 21.17
CA CYS A 301 -40.58 27.03 22.31
C CYS A 301 -40.15 25.59 22.05
N LYS A 302 -41.02 24.78 21.42
CA LYS A 302 -40.69 23.41 21.04
C LYS A 302 -39.55 23.37 20.02
N THR A 303 -39.60 24.24 19.02
CA THR A 303 -38.56 24.35 17.98
C THR A 303 -37.22 24.79 18.57
N ILE A 304 -37.23 25.73 19.53
CA ILE A 304 -36.02 26.16 20.26
C ILE A 304 -35.42 24.99 21.03
N SER A 305 -36.25 24.24 21.76
CA SER A 305 -35.78 23.08 22.52
C SER A 305 -35.17 22.00 21.60
N ASP A 306 -35.77 21.74 20.43
CA ASP A 306 -35.23 20.81 19.44
C ASP A 306 -33.88 21.29 18.86
N LEU A 307 -33.73 22.61 18.66
CA LEU A 307 -32.48 23.22 18.18
C LEU A 307 -31.38 23.19 19.24
N GLU A 308 -31.71 23.42 20.51
CA GLU A 308 -30.78 23.31 21.63
C GLU A 308 -30.25 21.87 21.78
N ALA A 309 -31.13 20.87 21.62
CA ALA A 309 -30.73 19.47 21.62
C ALA A 309 -29.75 19.15 20.48
N LYS A 310 -30.05 19.62 19.26
CA LYS A 310 -29.14 19.45 18.10
C LYS A 310 -27.82 20.19 18.27
N LEU A 311 -27.84 21.40 18.84
CA LEU A 311 -26.63 22.17 19.11
C LEU A 311 -25.72 21.43 20.10
N LYS A 312 -26.32 20.81 21.12
CA LYS A 312 -25.58 19.98 22.08
C LYS A 312 -24.95 18.75 21.40
N GLU A 313 -25.71 18.04 20.57
CA GLU A 313 -25.22 16.87 19.82
C GLU A 313 -24.04 17.21 18.90
N GLU A 314 -24.13 18.32 18.15
CA GLU A 314 -23.04 18.82 17.31
C GLU A 314 -21.82 19.27 18.14
N THR A 315 -22.04 19.86 19.31
CA THR A 315 -20.95 20.24 20.22
C THR A 315 -20.21 19.00 20.75
N ASP A 316 -20.94 17.97 21.18
CA ASP A 316 -20.36 16.71 21.63
C ASP A 316 -19.59 15.99 20.48
N SER A 317 -20.12 16.08 19.25
CA SER A 317 -19.46 15.57 18.04
C SER A 317 -18.15 16.32 17.73
N MET A 318 -18.16 17.66 17.84
CA MET A 318 -16.99 18.49 17.64
C MET A 318 -15.89 18.19 18.67
N ASP A 319 -16.24 18.04 19.95
CA ASP A 319 -15.30 17.66 21.02
C ASP A 319 -14.71 16.26 20.82
N SER A 320 -15.47 15.34 20.23
CA SER A 320 -14.98 14.02 19.83
C SER A 320 -13.96 14.10 18.69
N LEU A 321 -14.27 14.89 17.66
CA LEU A 321 -13.36 15.13 16.53
C LEU A 321 -12.07 15.83 16.95
N GLU A 322 -12.15 16.81 17.86
CA GLU A 322 -10.96 17.50 18.36
C GLU A 322 -10.05 16.56 19.16
N ARG A 323 -10.63 15.64 19.95
CA ARG A 323 -9.85 14.59 20.63
C ARG A 323 -9.16 13.66 19.64
N ALA A 324 -9.87 13.23 18.58
CA ALA A 324 -9.29 12.40 17.54
C ALA A 324 -8.17 13.12 16.77
N HIS A 325 -8.31 14.42 16.52
CA HIS A 325 -7.28 15.25 15.88
C HIS A 325 -6.01 15.31 16.74
N LYS A 326 -6.14 15.62 18.03
CA LYS A 326 -5.01 15.65 18.97
C LYS A 326 -4.30 14.29 19.09
N GLU A 327 -5.04 13.19 19.00
CA GLU A 327 -4.44 11.86 18.98
C GLU A 327 -3.66 11.60 17.68
N MET A 328 -4.20 12.01 16.53
CA MET A 328 -3.50 11.91 15.24
C MET A 328 -2.21 12.73 15.23
N GLU A 329 -2.22 13.97 15.74
CA GLU A 329 -1.02 14.80 15.84
C GLU A 329 0.07 14.15 16.70
N LYS A 330 -0.31 13.53 17.83
CA LYS A 330 0.63 12.77 18.66
C LYS A 330 1.22 11.56 17.91
N ARG A 331 0.40 10.84 17.14
CA ARG A 331 0.89 9.70 16.34
C ARG A 331 1.82 10.19 15.23
N GLN A 332 1.50 11.28 14.55
CA GLN A 332 2.34 11.87 13.52
C GLN A 332 3.69 12.30 14.07
N ALA A 333 3.72 13.01 15.21
CA ALA A 333 4.95 13.37 15.89
C ALA A 333 5.79 12.13 16.29
N GLY A 334 5.13 11.05 16.71
CA GLY A 334 5.78 9.78 17.01
C GLY A 334 6.40 9.10 15.79
N VAL A 335 5.74 9.18 14.63
CA VAL A 335 6.27 8.67 13.35
C VAL A 335 7.46 9.50 12.88
N MET A 336 7.38 10.83 12.94
CA MET A 336 8.49 11.70 12.55
C MET A 336 9.76 11.42 13.36
N LYS A 337 9.65 11.29 14.69
CA LYS A 337 10.79 10.92 15.55
C LYS A 337 11.40 9.57 15.18
N LYS A 338 10.58 8.56 14.87
CA LYS A 338 11.08 7.25 14.43
C LYS A 338 11.81 7.34 13.09
N ASN A 339 11.34 8.21 12.19
CA ASN A 339 11.97 8.40 10.89
C ASN A 339 13.33 9.09 11.04
N GLU A 340 13.42 10.12 11.89
CA GLU A 340 14.69 10.77 12.23
C GLU A 340 15.71 9.77 12.79
N THR A 341 15.29 8.90 13.73
CA THR A 341 16.19 7.86 14.26
C THR A 341 16.60 6.83 13.21
N LEU A 342 15.72 6.49 12.27
CA LEU A 342 16.07 5.58 11.16
C LEU A 342 17.07 6.22 10.20
N GLU A 343 16.91 7.49 9.86
CA GLU A 343 17.85 8.24 9.02
C GLU A 343 19.23 8.35 9.69
N GLU A 344 19.29 8.60 11.00
CA GLU A 344 20.54 8.59 11.77
C GLU A 344 21.22 7.20 11.74
N ASN A 345 20.46 6.13 11.96
CA ASN A 345 20.98 4.76 11.91
C ASN A 345 21.45 4.36 10.50
N GLU A 346 20.73 4.75 9.44
CA GLU A 346 21.15 4.50 8.06
C GLU A 346 22.46 5.21 7.73
N LYS A 347 22.63 6.45 8.22
CA LYS A 347 23.87 7.20 8.06
C LYS A 347 25.04 6.54 8.80
N GLU A 348 24.84 6.12 10.05
CA GLU A 348 25.87 5.40 10.81
C GLU A 348 26.26 4.08 10.13
N MET A 349 25.28 3.32 9.63
CA MET A 349 25.53 2.10 8.87
C MET A 349 26.28 2.36 7.56
N TYR A 350 25.97 3.47 6.88
CA TYR A 350 26.70 3.88 5.67
C TYR A 350 28.17 4.19 5.99
N ASP A 351 28.43 4.96 7.04
CA ASP A 351 29.79 5.34 7.46
C ASP A 351 30.62 4.09 7.85
N ILE A 352 30.03 3.15 8.61
CA ILE A 352 30.67 1.86 8.95
C ILE A 352 31.00 1.05 7.68
N ASN A 353 30.06 1.00 6.74
CA ASN A 353 30.24 0.22 5.51
C ASN A 353 31.28 0.86 4.59
N GLU A 354 31.34 2.19 4.53
CA GLU A 354 32.37 2.93 3.79
C GLU A 354 33.77 2.66 4.37
N GLU A 355 33.92 2.68 5.71
CA GLU A 355 35.17 2.33 6.38
C GLU A 355 35.57 0.86 6.10
N ALA A 356 34.61 -0.07 6.14
CA ALA A 356 34.85 -1.46 5.81
C ALA A 356 35.34 -1.64 4.35
N VAL A 357 34.73 -0.93 3.40
CA VAL A 357 35.14 -0.94 1.99
C VAL A 357 36.55 -0.37 1.81
N GLN A 358 36.89 0.72 2.50
CA GLN A 358 38.24 1.28 2.47
C GLN A 358 39.27 0.29 3.02
N ASN A 359 38.98 -0.33 4.16
CA ASN A 359 39.84 -1.35 4.76
C ASN A 359 40.04 -2.57 3.83
N LEU A 360 38.99 -3.03 3.15
CA LEU A 360 39.10 -4.11 2.17
C LEU A 360 39.94 -3.72 0.94
N LYS A 361 39.81 -2.47 0.47
CA LYS A 361 40.66 -1.94 -0.61
C LYS A 361 42.12 -1.93 -0.21
N GLN A 362 42.44 -1.50 1.01
CA GLN A 362 43.81 -1.49 1.52
C GLN A 362 44.39 -2.91 1.62
N LYS A 363 43.63 -3.87 2.17
CA LYS A 363 44.06 -5.28 2.22
C LYS A 363 44.28 -5.87 0.83
N LEU A 364 43.45 -5.48 -0.14
CA LEU A 364 43.60 -5.91 -1.53
C LEU A 364 44.89 -5.35 -2.15
N THR A 365 45.24 -4.09 -1.89
CA THR A 365 46.49 -3.50 -2.38
C THR A 365 47.72 -4.17 -1.75
N GLU A 366 47.73 -4.39 -0.44
CA GLU A 366 48.82 -5.09 0.25
C GLU A 366 49.01 -6.52 -0.29
N LYS A 367 47.91 -7.23 -0.54
CA LYS A 367 47.95 -8.58 -1.11
C LYS A 367 48.44 -8.59 -2.56
N LYS A 368 48.11 -7.58 -3.36
CA LYS A 368 48.64 -7.42 -4.74
C LYS A 368 50.15 -7.15 -4.73
N GLU A 369 50.65 -6.32 -3.82
CA GLU A 369 52.09 -6.07 -3.67
C GLU A 369 52.83 -7.33 -3.24
N THR A 370 52.27 -8.08 -2.28
CA THR A 370 52.81 -9.37 -1.84
C THR A 370 52.83 -10.40 -2.97
N LEU A 371 51.77 -10.47 -3.79
CA LEU A 371 51.74 -11.37 -4.94
C LEU A 371 52.81 -10.97 -5.96
N LYS A 372 52.96 -9.67 -6.23
CA LYS A 372 53.97 -9.15 -7.18
C LYS A 372 55.40 -9.47 -6.73
N SER A 373 55.69 -9.35 -5.43
CA SER A 373 57.01 -9.71 -4.89
C SER A 373 57.25 -11.22 -4.94
N GLN A 374 56.23 -12.05 -4.66
CA GLN A 374 56.29 -13.49 -4.84
C GLN A 374 56.54 -13.89 -6.30
N THR A 375 55.79 -13.30 -7.26
CA THR A 375 55.99 -13.55 -8.69
C THR A 375 57.41 -13.22 -9.12
N LYS A 376 57.93 -12.06 -8.70
CA LYS A 376 59.32 -11.67 -9.00
C LYS A 376 60.32 -12.67 -8.42
N CYS A 377 60.14 -13.12 -7.18
CA CYS A 377 61.00 -14.15 -6.55
C CYS A 377 60.94 -15.49 -7.31
N THR A 378 59.75 -15.91 -7.74
CA THR A 378 59.60 -17.14 -8.55
C THR A 378 60.24 -17.02 -9.93
N GLU A 379 60.16 -15.84 -10.56
CA GLU A 379 60.82 -15.57 -11.86
C GLU A 379 62.35 -15.59 -11.71
N GLU A 380 62.88 -14.96 -10.67
CA GLU A 380 64.31 -15.00 -10.33
C GLU A 380 64.77 -16.44 -10.07
N SER A 381 64.03 -17.20 -9.26
CA SER A 381 64.31 -18.62 -9.01
C SER A 381 64.28 -19.46 -10.29
N LEU A 382 63.26 -19.28 -11.15
CA LEU A 382 63.17 -19.96 -12.44
C LEU A 382 64.36 -19.62 -13.35
N SER A 383 64.79 -18.35 -13.37
CA SER A 383 65.96 -17.93 -14.15
C SER A 383 67.26 -18.58 -13.65
N THR A 384 67.42 -18.71 -12.33
CA THR A 384 68.57 -19.42 -11.75
C THR A 384 68.54 -20.91 -12.04
N MET A 385 67.35 -21.53 -12.03
CA MET A 385 67.17 -22.94 -12.34
C MET A 385 67.55 -23.23 -13.79
N LYS A 386 67.07 -22.41 -14.74
CA LYS A 386 67.46 -22.50 -16.16
C LYS A 386 68.97 -22.34 -16.38
N ARG A 387 69.62 -21.45 -15.62
CA ARG A 387 71.08 -21.29 -15.68
C ARG A 387 71.80 -22.55 -15.18
N LEU A 388 71.36 -23.11 -14.05
CA LEU A 388 71.93 -24.35 -13.51
C LEU A 388 71.68 -25.56 -14.42
N GLU A 389 70.52 -25.63 -15.09
CA GLU A 389 70.23 -26.65 -16.10
C GLU A 389 71.20 -26.56 -17.28
N ALA A 390 71.49 -25.35 -17.77
CA ALA A 390 72.48 -25.13 -18.82
C ALA A 390 73.91 -25.48 -18.38
N GLU A 391 74.33 -25.06 -17.17
CA GLU A 391 75.64 -25.44 -16.59
C GLU A 391 75.77 -26.97 -16.43
N LEU A 392 74.68 -27.64 -16.04
CA LEU A 392 74.66 -29.10 -15.94
C LEU A 392 74.77 -29.77 -17.31
N GLU A 393 74.10 -29.25 -18.33
CA GLU A 393 74.19 -29.74 -19.71
C GLU A 393 75.62 -29.60 -20.26
N ASP A 394 76.25 -28.45 -20.06
CA ASP A 394 77.65 -28.21 -20.42
C ASP A 394 78.59 -29.22 -19.73
N HIS A 395 78.44 -29.44 -18.42
CA HIS A 395 79.25 -30.42 -17.68
C HIS A 395 79.00 -31.86 -18.13
N VAL A 396 77.77 -32.22 -18.49
CA VAL A 396 77.45 -33.53 -19.07
C VAL A 396 78.16 -33.70 -20.42
N GLU A 397 78.20 -32.66 -21.25
CA GLU A 397 78.91 -32.67 -22.53
C GLU A 397 80.43 -32.83 -22.33
N GLU A 398 81.03 -32.06 -21.40
CA GLU A 398 82.44 -32.19 -21.03
C GLU A 398 82.78 -33.58 -20.52
N HIS A 399 81.96 -34.13 -19.61
CA HIS A 399 82.13 -35.48 -19.09
C HIS A 399 82.07 -36.53 -20.21
N ASN A 400 81.13 -36.38 -21.15
CA ASN A 400 81.02 -37.27 -22.30
C ASN A 400 82.25 -37.19 -23.22
N LYS A 401 82.79 -35.99 -23.47
CA LYS A 401 84.04 -35.80 -24.22
C LYS A 401 85.22 -36.48 -23.52
N LEU A 402 85.36 -36.29 -22.21
CA LEU A 402 86.43 -36.90 -21.42
C LEU A 402 86.31 -38.43 -21.41
N LYS A 403 85.08 -38.95 -21.28
CA LYS A 403 84.79 -40.39 -21.37
C LYS A 403 85.21 -40.97 -22.72
N GLU A 404 84.93 -40.27 -23.83
CA GLU A 404 85.34 -40.73 -25.16
C GLU A 404 86.86 -40.71 -25.34
N GLN A 405 87.54 -39.69 -24.82
CA GLN A 405 89.00 -39.64 -24.78
C GLN A 405 89.59 -40.81 -23.98
N CYS A 406 89.05 -41.10 -22.79
CA CYS A 406 89.45 -42.27 -22.00
C CYS A 406 89.22 -43.58 -22.75
N ASN A 407 88.07 -43.73 -23.42
CA ASN A 407 87.78 -44.90 -24.24
C ASN A 407 88.76 -45.05 -25.42
N GLN A 408 89.20 -43.93 -26.01
CA GLN A 408 90.19 -43.93 -27.08
C GLN A 408 91.58 -44.36 -26.58
N VAL A 409 92.01 -43.82 -25.43
CA VAL A 409 93.26 -44.23 -24.77
C VAL A 409 93.23 -45.71 -24.39
N MET A 410 92.12 -46.19 -23.83
CA MET A 410 91.93 -47.61 -23.52
C MET A 410 92.01 -48.49 -24.77
N ARG A 411 91.39 -48.08 -25.89
CA ARG A 411 91.52 -48.79 -27.18
C ARG A 411 92.98 -48.84 -27.65
N LEU A 412 93.71 -47.72 -27.60
CA LEU A 412 95.13 -47.67 -27.97
C LEU A 412 96.00 -48.57 -27.08
N LEU A 413 95.75 -48.61 -25.77
CA LEU A 413 96.45 -49.49 -24.84
C LEU A 413 96.17 -50.96 -25.14
N VAL A 414 94.92 -51.33 -25.43
CA VAL A 414 94.54 -52.69 -25.83
C VAL A 414 95.28 -53.07 -27.12
N THR A 415 95.22 -52.23 -28.16
CA THR A 415 95.96 -52.46 -29.42
C THR A 415 97.46 -52.62 -29.18
N LYS A 416 98.06 -51.80 -28.29
CA LYS A 416 99.49 -51.91 -27.97
C LYS A 416 99.83 -53.20 -27.22
N CYS A 417 98.97 -53.62 -26.30
CA CYS A 417 99.10 -54.92 -25.62
C CYS A 417 99.02 -56.08 -26.61
N ASP A 418 98.11 -56.01 -27.59
CA ASP A 418 97.98 -57.01 -28.65
C ASP A 418 99.25 -57.04 -29.53
N GLU A 419 99.75 -55.88 -29.98
CA GLU A 419 101.02 -55.79 -30.72
C GLU A 419 102.20 -56.38 -29.95
N LEU A 420 102.33 -56.08 -28.65
CA LEU A 420 103.39 -56.62 -27.80
C LEU A 420 103.23 -58.13 -27.60
N SER A 421 101.99 -58.62 -27.47
CA SER A 421 101.67 -60.04 -27.39
C SER A 421 102.08 -60.77 -28.67
N ASP A 422 101.78 -60.20 -29.83
CA ASP A 422 102.17 -60.76 -31.12
C ASP A 422 103.69 -60.72 -31.35
N LYS A 423 104.34 -59.61 -30.98
CA LYS A 423 105.81 -59.50 -31.02
C LYS A 423 106.49 -60.51 -30.08
N ARG A 424 105.88 -60.78 -28.92
CA ARG A 424 106.32 -61.83 -27.99
C ARG A 424 106.18 -63.22 -28.62
N LYS A 425 105.06 -63.50 -29.30
CA LYS A 425 104.87 -64.77 -30.05
C LYS A 425 105.92 -64.90 -31.15
N GLU A 426 106.19 -63.84 -31.92
CA GLU A 426 107.18 -63.83 -32.99
C GLU A 426 108.61 -64.08 -32.46
N LEU A 427 108.99 -63.43 -31.36
CA LEU A 427 110.27 -63.66 -30.70
C LEU A 427 110.38 -65.08 -30.14
N SER A 428 109.30 -65.62 -29.58
CA SER A 428 109.24 -67.01 -29.11
C SER A 428 109.45 -68.00 -30.26
N LEU A 429 108.81 -67.77 -31.42
CA LEU A 429 109.02 -68.52 -32.66
C LEU A 429 110.47 -68.42 -33.16
N LYS A 430 111.07 -67.22 -33.17
CA LYS A 430 112.49 -67.01 -33.52
C LYS A 430 113.42 -67.76 -32.56
N PHE A 431 113.12 -67.77 -31.26
CA PHE A 431 113.91 -68.47 -30.25
C PHE A 431 113.82 -70.00 -30.42
N ILE A 432 112.62 -70.53 -30.72
CA ILE A 432 112.42 -71.95 -31.06
C ILE A 432 113.19 -72.33 -32.33
N ASN A 433 113.21 -71.47 -33.35
CA ASN A 433 113.97 -71.68 -34.60
C ASN A 433 115.50 -71.59 -34.39
N LEU A 434 115.97 -70.79 -33.43
CA LEU A 434 117.38 -70.73 -33.06
C LEU A 434 117.80 -71.94 -32.21
N SER A 435 116.95 -72.42 -31.30
CA SER A 435 117.25 -73.61 -30.48
C SER A 435 117.25 -74.91 -31.30
N THR A 436 116.51 -74.96 -32.41
CA THR A 436 116.54 -76.06 -33.39
C THR A 436 117.76 -76.04 -34.31
N LYS A 437 118.39 -74.88 -34.52
CA LYS A 437 119.66 -74.76 -35.27
C LYS A 437 120.90 -75.19 -34.48
N CYS A 438 120.89 -75.13 -33.14
CA CYS A 438 122.00 -75.59 -32.30
C CYS A 438 121.98 -77.11 -31.99
N LYS A 439 121.11 -77.89 -32.63
CA LYS A 439 121.00 -79.36 -32.47
C LYS A 439 121.43 -80.15 -33.72
N LYS A 440 122.09 -79.50 -34.68
CA LYS A 440 122.85 -80.14 -35.78
C LYS A 440 124.29 -79.68 -35.65
#